data_AF-A0A928XQ57-F1
#
_entry.id   AF-A0A928XQ57-F1
#
_cell.length_a   1.000
_cell.length_b   1.000
_cell.length_c   1.000
_cell.angle_alpha   90.00
_cell.angle_beta   90.00
_cell.angle_gamma   90.00
#
_symmetry.space_group_name_H-M   'P 1'
#
loop_
_entity.id
_entity.type
_entity.pdbx_description
1 polymer ?
#
loop_
_entity_poly.entity_id
_entity_poly.type
_entity_poly.pdbx_seq_one_letter_code
_entity_poly.pdbx_strand_id
1 'polypeptide(L)'
;MSATYSILTTLEPKAILELEQAAIGAVEEFLEEHPECDDEWGEMSAGGPMPRPEEVRAAYEKYGLELEPDVLERLERCRSVFSIDNPGDIDTVGGLQVSILRFLLERTGESLVLLNDYPFEKGEALLARLGRVPGAKGFGKAPPPKRRAPARRDPKGGEVRALRVLKLLERAVNDVRVAIDVKAALHSVSANARNYGALLLEEGAVTDVKAAKELGVELDELVTAADELERALFRRG
;
A
#
# COMPACT_ATOMS: atom_id res chain seq x y z
N MET A 1 -12.45 -10.19 -21.42
CA MET A 1 -11.12 -9.55 -21.34
C MET A 1 -11.07 -8.85 -20.00
N SER A 2 -10.00 -9.06 -19.23
CA SER A 2 -9.76 -8.25 -18.04
C SER A 2 -9.45 -6.83 -18.50
N ALA A 3 -10.17 -5.84 -17.97
CA ALA A 3 -9.91 -4.44 -18.26
C ALA A 3 -8.75 -3.96 -17.39
N THR A 4 -7.87 -3.14 -17.93
CA THR A 4 -6.77 -2.52 -17.18
C THR A 4 -6.83 -1.02 -17.38
N TYR A 5 -6.77 -0.27 -16.29
CA TYR A 5 -6.52 1.17 -16.37
C TYR A 5 -5.03 1.42 -16.21
N SER A 6 -4.46 2.30 -17.05
CA SER A 6 -3.05 2.67 -16.97
C SER A 6 -2.89 4.16 -16.76
N ILE A 7 -2.17 4.57 -15.73
CA ILE A 7 -1.84 5.96 -15.42
C ILE A 7 -0.34 6.16 -15.68
N LEU A 8 -0.01 6.81 -16.79
CA LEU A 8 1.35 7.20 -17.14
C LEU A 8 1.63 8.54 -16.49
N THR A 9 2.72 8.64 -15.72
CA THR A 9 2.99 9.80 -14.87
C THR A 9 4.43 10.25 -14.98
N THR A 10 4.68 11.54 -14.71
CA THR A 10 6.03 12.11 -14.54
C THR A 10 6.74 11.68 -13.26
N LEU A 11 6.06 10.96 -12.35
CA LEU A 11 6.69 10.45 -11.13
C LEU A 11 7.83 9.49 -11.47
N GLU A 12 8.92 9.61 -10.71
CA GLU A 12 10.03 8.67 -10.78
C GLU A 12 9.62 7.28 -10.27
N PRO A 13 10.28 6.20 -10.74
CA PRO A 13 9.93 4.82 -10.36
C PRO A 13 9.86 4.57 -8.85
N LYS A 14 10.70 5.24 -8.06
CA LYS A 14 10.63 5.13 -6.60
C LYS A 14 9.36 5.76 -6.03
N ALA A 15 8.97 6.93 -6.52
CA ALA A 15 7.80 7.66 -6.05
C ALA A 15 6.49 6.93 -6.38
N ILE A 16 6.44 6.21 -7.51
CA ILE A 16 5.25 5.45 -7.88
C ILE A 16 5.04 4.20 -7.01
N LEU A 17 6.12 3.56 -6.55
CA LEU A 17 6.06 2.46 -5.58
C LEU A 17 5.61 2.96 -4.20
N GLU A 18 6.10 4.14 -3.78
CA GLU A 18 5.64 4.78 -2.54
C GLU A 18 4.15 5.15 -2.63
N LEU A 19 3.67 5.57 -3.82
CA LEU A 19 2.26 5.87 -4.06
C LEU A 19 1.38 4.61 -4.04
N GLU A 20 1.84 3.50 -4.61
CA GLU A 20 1.15 2.21 -4.55
C GLU A 20 0.94 1.76 -3.10
N GLN A 21 2.00 1.77 -2.30
CA GLN A 21 1.93 1.43 -0.88
C GLN A 21 0.96 2.36 -0.12
N ALA A 22 1.00 3.65 -0.41
CA ALA A 22 0.10 4.62 0.20
C ALA A 22 -1.37 4.40 -0.21
N ALA A 23 -1.63 4.00 -1.45
CA ALA A 23 -2.97 3.71 -1.95
C ALA A 23 -3.52 2.41 -1.34
N ILE A 24 -2.72 1.35 -1.28
CA ILE A 24 -3.09 0.09 -0.62
C ILE A 24 -3.40 0.33 0.86
N GLY A 25 -2.53 1.04 1.59
CA GLY A 25 -2.77 1.37 2.99
C GLY A 25 -4.03 2.22 3.21
N ALA A 26 -4.35 3.12 2.28
CA ALA A 26 -5.59 3.91 2.36
C ALA A 26 -6.85 3.05 2.11
N VAL A 27 -6.76 2.02 1.27
CA VAL A 27 -7.84 1.03 1.08
C VAL A 27 -8.02 0.19 2.33
N GLU A 28 -6.94 -0.36 2.88
CA GLU A 28 -6.97 -1.15 4.12
C GLU A 28 -7.57 -0.36 5.28
N GLU A 29 -7.08 0.87 5.53
CA GLU A 29 -7.60 1.75 6.58
C GLU A 29 -9.10 2.05 6.38
N PHE A 30 -9.51 2.30 5.13
CA PHE A 30 -10.92 2.55 4.83
C PHE A 30 -11.80 1.32 5.12
N LEU A 31 -11.37 0.12 4.73
CA LEU A 31 -12.12 -1.12 4.96
C LEU A 31 -12.16 -1.52 6.45
N GLU A 32 -11.13 -1.18 7.23
CA GLU A 32 -11.15 -1.34 8.70
C GLU A 32 -12.21 -0.44 9.36
N GLU A 33 -12.33 0.81 8.90
CA GLU A 33 -13.34 1.76 9.42
C GLU A 33 -14.76 1.46 8.89
N HIS A 34 -14.86 0.81 7.74
CA HIS A 34 -16.10 0.49 7.03
C HIS A 34 -16.20 -1.01 6.67
N PRO A 35 -16.31 -1.91 7.67
CA PRO A 35 -16.37 -3.35 7.43
C PRO A 35 -17.63 -3.80 6.65
N GLU A 36 -18.63 -2.93 6.54
CA GLU A 36 -19.83 -3.13 5.71
C GLU A 36 -19.61 -2.85 4.22
N CYS A 37 -18.47 -2.28 3.82
CA CYS A 37 -18.17 -1.96 2.43
C CYS A 37 -17.92 -3.25 1.64
N ASP A 38 -18.75 -3.50 0.63
CA ASP A 38 -18.66 -4.63 -0.30
C ASP A 38 -18.25 -4.22 -1.72
N ASP A 39 -17.88 -2.94 -1.91
CA ASP A 39 -17.40 -2.42 -3.20
C ASP A 39 -16.18 -3.20 -3.70
N GLU A 40 -16.30 -3.78 -4.89
CA GLU A 40 -15.16 -4.34 -5.62
C GLU A 40 -14.22 -3.21 -6.10
N TRP A 41 -12.93 -3.50 -6.11
CA TRP A 41 -11.89 -2.60 -6.61
C TRP A 41 -10.80 -3.40 -7.32
N GLY A 42 -10.13 -2.75 -8.26
CA GLY A 42 -9.11 -3.37 -9.10
C GLY A 42 -7.74 -3.44 -8.45
N GLU A 43 -6.99 -4.51 -8.76
CA GLU A 43 -5.66 -4.74 -8.21
C GLU A 43 -4.69 -3.68 -8.72
N MET A 44 -4.02 -2.99 -7.79
CA MET A 44 -3.11 -1.90 -8.09
C MET A 44 -1.69 -2.43 -8.24
N SER A 45 -0.99 -2.02 -9.30
CA SER A 45 0.41 -2.36 -9.51
C SER A 45 1.23 -1.16 -10.03
N ALA A 46 2.36 -0.89 -9.39
CA ALA A 46 3.34 0.09 -9.87
C ALA A 46 4.36 -0.55 -10.82
N GLY A 47 4.57 0.11 -11.95
CA GLY A 47 5.50 -0.32 -12.99
C GLY A 47 4.83 -1.05 -14.15
N GLY A 48 5.61 -1.30 -15.19
CA GLY A 48 5.13 -1.85 -16.46
C GLY A 48 5.81 -1.20 -17.67
N PRO A 49 5.51 -1.68 -18.88
CA PRO A 49 6.06 -1.11 -20.10
C PRO A 49 5.44 0.27 -20.38
N MET A 50 6.29 1.26 -20.61
CA MET A 50 5.87 2.54 -21.17
C MET A 50 5.66 2.39 -22.69
N PRO A 51 4.49 2.79 -23.23
CA PRO A 51 4.27 2.74 -24.66
C PRO A 51 5.16 3.76 -25.36
N ARG A 52 5.64 3.39 -26.54
CA ARG A 52 6.45 4.27 -27.38
C ARG A 52 5.55 5.22 -28.18
N PRO A 53 6.01 6.44 -28.51
CA PRO A 53 5.24 7.37 -29.34
C PRO A 53 4.73 6.77 -30.65
N GLU A 54 5.50 5.88 -31.29
CA GLU A 54 5.08 5.21 -32.52
C GLU A 54 3.93 4.23 -32.30
N GLU A 55 3.92 3.51 -31.18
CA GLU A 55 2.84 2.58 -30.80
C GLU A 55 1.54 3.34 -30.53
N VAL A 56 1.64 4.50 -29.87
CA VAL A 56 0.50 5.40 -29.63
C VAL A 56 -0.05 5.93 -30.94
N ARG A 57 0.80 6.44 -31.85
CA ARG A 57 0.36 6.91 -33.17
C ARG A 57 -0.37 5.81 -33.96
N ALA A 58 0.21 4.61 -34.00
CA ALA A 58 -0.36 3.47 -34.71
C ALA A 58 -1.71 3.05 -34.11
N ALA A 59 -1.87 3.10 -32.79
CA ALA A 59 -3.14 2.80 -32.14
C ALA A 59 -4.21 3.84 -32.49
N TYR A 60 -3.91 5.14 -32.40
CA TYR A 60 -4.86 6.19 -32.77
C TYR A 60 -5.30 6.07 -34.23
N GLU A 61 -4.37 5.81 -35.15
CA GLU A 61 -4.69 5.56 -36.58
C GLU A 61 -5.60 4.33 -36.73
N LYS A 62 -5.28 3.22 -36.06
CA LYS A 62 -6.08 1.99 -36.10
C LYS A 62 -7.51 2.20 -35.60
N TYR A 63 -7.70 3.01 -34.56
CA TYR A 63 -9.03 3.32 -34.01
C TYR A 63 -9.72 4.50 -34.73
N GLY A 64 -9.08 5.12 -35.73
CA GLY A 64 -9.63 6.27 -36.45
C GLY A 64 -9.79 7.52 -35.58
N LEU A 65 -8.95 7.67 -34.56
CA LEU A 65 -8.98 8.76 -33.58
C LEU A 65 -7.99 9.87 -33.96
N GLU A 66 -8.34 11.11 -33.62
CA GLU A 66 -7.42 12.24 -33.72
C GLU A 66 -6.45 12.25 -32.54
N LEU A 67 -5.15 12.31 -32.83
CA LEU A 67 -4.10 12.38 -31.81
C LEU A 67 -3.70 13.83 -31.57
N GLU A 68 -4.07 14.38 -30.41
CA GLU A 68 -3.64 15.71 -29.99
C GLU A 68 -2.10 15.74 -29.84
N PRO A 69 -1.39 16.76 -30.37
CA PRO A 69 0.06 16.84 -30.29
C PRO A 69 0.62 16.82 -28.86
N ASP A 70 -0.12 17.38 -27.91
CA ASP A 70 0.29 17.48 -26.52
C ASP A 70 0.21 16.14 -25.76
N VAL A 71 -0.57 15.16 -26.24
CA VAL A 71 -0.55 13.79 -25.72
C VAL A 71 0.83 13.17 -25.89
N LEU A 72 1.47 13.35 -27.05
CA LEU A 72 2.81 12.82 -27.28
C LEU A 72 3.88 13.58 -26.50
N GLU A 73 3.78 14.91 -26.45
CA GLU A 73 4.70 15.72 -25.64
C GLU A 73 4.66 15.31 -24.17
N ARG A 74 3.46 15.03 -23.64
CA ARG A 74 3.28 14.59 -22.26
C ARG A 74 3.76 13.16 -22.04
N LEU A 75 3.51 12.25 -22.99
CA LEU A 75 4.03 10.89 -22.95
C LEU A 75 5.56 10.87 -22.82
N GLU A 76 6.27 11.76 -23.52
CA GLU A 76 7.73 11.88 -23.43
C GLU A 76 8.23 12.34 -22.05
N ARG A 77 7.39 13.04 -21.28
CA ARG A 77 7.70 13.47 -19.91
C ARG A 77 7.39 12.38 -18.88
N CYS A 78 6.52 11.44 -19.19
CA CYS A 78 6.22 10.34 -18.29
C CYS A 78 7.48 9.47 -18.05
N ARG A 79 7.60 8.98 -16.82
CA ARG A 79 8.74 8.20 -16.33
C ARG A 79 8.32 6.86 -15.76
N SER A 80 7.04 6.69 -15.43
CA SER A 80 6.50 5.48 -14.83
C SER A 80 5.04 5.28 -15.18
N VAL A 81 4.57 4.05 -14.98
CA VAL A 81 3.17 3.66 -15.19
C VAL A 81 2.62 3.02 -13.92
N PHE A 82 1.37 3.34 -13.60
CA PHE A 82 0.57 2.68 -12.57
C PHE A 82 -0.55 1.93 -13.27
N SER A 83 -0.78 0.67 -12.93
CA SER A 83 -1.85 -0.12 -13.51
C SER A 83 -2.89 -0.49 -12.46
N ILE A 84 -4.15 -0.56 -12.88
CA ILE A 84 -5.24 -1.07 -12.06
C ILE A 84 -5.95 -2.15 -12.87
N ASP A 85 -5.84 -3.39 -12.43
CA ASP A 85 -6.38 -4.56 -13.12
C ASP A 85 -7.77 -4.91 -12.59
N ASN A 86 -8.69 -5.21 -13.50
CA ASN A 86 -10.12 -5.40 -13.21
C ASN A 86 -10.80 -4.23 -12.45
N PRO A 87 -10.61 -2.97 -12.87
CA PRO A 87 -11.14 -1.81 -12.17
C PRO A 87 -12.65 -1.60 -12.38
N GLY A 88 -13.36 -2.50 -13.06
CA GLY A 88 -14.73 -2.29 -13.50
C GLY A 88 -14.86 -1.26 -14.64
N ASP A 89 -16.10 -0.83 -14.92
CA ASP A 89 -16.39 0.25 -15.87
C ASP A 89 -16.51 1.56 -15.10
N ILE A 90 -15.75 2.58 -15.51
CA ILE A 90 -15.63 3.89 -14.85
C ILE A 90 -16.98 4.57 -14.60
N ASP A 91 -17.97 4.32 -15.45
CA ASP A 91 -19.30 4.93 -15.37
C ASP A 91 -20.23 4.20 -14.37
N THR A 92 -19.87 2.97 -13.98
CA THR A 92 -20.67 2.13 -13.07
C THR A 92 -19.93 1.64 -11.84
N VAL A 93 -18.64 1.98 -11.71
CA VAL A 93 -17.81 1.45 -10.63
C VAL A 93 -18.20 1.99 -9.26
N GLY A 94 -18.00 1.15 -8.24
CA GLY A 94 -18.23 1.47 -6.83
C GLY A 94 -17.50 2.73 -6.34
N GLY A 95 -18.01 3.30 -5.26
CA GLY A 95 -17.48 4.53 -4.67
C GLY A 95 -16.04 4.37 -4.19
N LEU A 96 -15.62 3.16 -3.80
CA LEU A 96 -14.25 2.86 -3.41
C LEU A 96 -13.27 3.04 -4.59
N GLN A 97 -13.53 2.44 -5.76
CA GLN A 97 -12.67 2.60 -6.94
C GLN A 97 -12.59 4.07 -7.38
N VAL A 98 -13.70 4.80 -7.38
CA VAL A 98 -13.71 6.24 -7.70
C VAL A 98 -12.75 7.00 -6.78
N SER A 99 -12.70 6.61 -5.50
CA SER A 99 -11.87 7.27 -4.49
C SER A 99 -10.40 6.88 -4.62
N ILE A 100 -10.10 5.62 -4.93
CA ILE A 100 -8.76 5.15 -5.29
C ILE A 100 -8.23 5.95 -6.48
N LEU A 101 -9.01 6.06 -7.56
CA LEU A 101 -8.62 6.80 -8.76
C LEU A 101 -8.35 8.27 -8.47
N ARG A 102 -9.21 8.94 -7.68
CA ARG A 102 -8.95 10.32 -7.25
C ARG A 102 -7.66 10.43 -6.45
N PHE A 103 -7.46 9.54 -5.48
CA PHE A 103 -6.27 9.54 -4.62
C PHE A 103 -4.98 9.42 -5.43
N LEU A 104 -4.96 8.50 -6.40
CA LEU A 104 -3.84 8.30 -7.32
C LEU A 104 -3.64 9.55 -8.20
N LEU A 105 -4.69 10.02 -8.89
CA LEU A 105 -4.58 11.14 -9.83
C LEU A 105 -4.12 12.44 -9.15
N GLU A 106 -4.61 12.73 -7.94
CA GLU A 106 -4.17 13.88 -7.13
C GLU A 106 -2.67 13.86 -6.81
N ARG A 107 -2.06 12.66 -6.76
CA ARG A 107 -0.66 12.46 -6.36
C ARG A 107 0.29 12.15 -7.51
N THR A 108 -0.25 11.79 -8.68
CA THR A 108 0.55 11.53 -9.90
C THR A 108 0.96 12.80 -10.64
N GLY A 109 0.36 13.95 -10.33
CA GLY A 109 0.65 15.21 -11.00
C GLY A 109 0.27 15.19 -12.49
N GLU A 110 1.18 15.62 -13.36
CA GLU A 110 0.97 15.58 -14.81
C GLU A 110 0.95 14.11 -15.29
N SER A 111 -0.24 13.58 -15.60
CA SER A 111 -0.42 12.21 -16.09
C SER A 111 -1.30 12.06 -17.34
N LEU A 112 -1.14 10.94 -18.05
CA LEU A 112 -2.04 10.43 -19.09
C LEU A 112 -2.68 9.14 -18.59
N VAL A 113 -3.97 8.96 -18.83
CA VAL A 113 -4.76 7.82 -18.35
C VAL A 113 -5.37 7.10 -19.52
N LEU A 114 -5.17 5.78 -19.59
CA LEU A 114 -5.84 4.88 -20.51
C LEU A 114 -6.89 4.09 -19.73
N LEU A 115 -8.18 4.29 -20.04
CA LEU A 115 -9.28 3.56 -19.40
C LEU A 115 -9.66 2.38 -20.29
N ASN A 116 -8.97 1.26 -20.12
CA ASN A 116 -9.10 0.02 -20.90
C ASN A 116 -8.62 0.12 -22.36
N ASP A 117 -9.10 1.08 -23.13
CA ASP A 117 -8.72 1.30 -24.53
C ASP A 117 -8.51 2.79 -24.82
N TYR A 118 -7.98 3.08 -26.00
CA TYR A 118 -7.79 4.46 -26.48
C TYR A 118 -9.14 5.20 -26.64
N PRO A 119 -9.17 6.53 -26.47
CA PRO A 119 -8.01 7.45 -26.38
C PRO A 119 -7.39 7.56 -24.99
N PHE A 120 -6.19 8.18 -24.94
CA PHE A 120 -5.65 8.68 -23.69
C PHE A 120 -6.45 9.89 -23.21
N GLU A 121 -6.71 9.94 -21.92
CA GLU A 121 -7.26 11.10 -21.24
C GLU A 121 -6.18 11.78 -20.40
N LYS A 122 -6.23 13.11 -20.30
CA LYS A 122 -5.37 13.85 -19.37
C LYS A 122 -5.84 13.60 -17.94
N GLY A 123 -4.92 13.31 -17.03
CA GLY A 123 -5.24 12.95 -15.64
C GLY A 123 -6.09 14.00 -14.93
N GLU A 124 -5.84 15.29 -15.16
CA GLU A 124 -6.61 16.40 -14.62
C GLU A 124 -8.05 16.47 -15.15
N ALA A 125 -8.26 16.09 -16.41
CA ALA A 125 -9.59 16.05 -17.00
C ALA A 125 -10.41 14.89 -16.41
N LEU A 126 -9.78 13.72 -16.28
CA LEU A 126 -10.38 12.58 -15.60
C LEU A 126 -10.66 12.89 -14.13
N LEU A 127 -9.73 13.50 -13.40
CA LEU A 127 -9.91 13.89 -12.00
C LEU A 127 -11.08 14.85 -11.83
N ALA A 128 -11.22 15.85 -12.72
CA ALA A 128 -12.35 16.77 -12.70
C ALA A 128 -13.70 16.07 -12.98
N ARG A 129 -13.72 15.08 -13.88
CA ARG A 129 -14.89 14.24 -14.15
C ARG A 129 -15.24 13.38 -12.93
N LEU A 130 -14.25 12.68 -12.37
CA LEU A 130 -14.41 11.87 -11.18
C LEU A 130 -14.90 12.70 -10.01
N GLY A 131 -14.48 13.96 -9.85
CA GLY A 131 -14.97 14.89 -8.83
C GLY A 131 -16.50 15.06 -8.75
N ARG A 132 -17.23 14.69 -9.81
CA ARG A 132 -18.70 14.74 -9.88
C ARG A 132 -19.38 13.42 -9.52
N VAL A 133 -18.63 12.32 -9.49
CA VAL A 133 -19.12 10.97 -9.16
C VAL A 133 -19.05 10.77 -7.64
N PRO A 134 -20.05 10.18 -6.97
CA PRO A 134 -19.94 9.84 -5.55
C PRO A 134 -18.74 8.93 -5.30
N GLY A 135 -17.93 9.25 -4.29
CA GLY A 135 -16.86 8.38 -3.81
C GLY A 135 -17.15 7.85 -2.41
N ALA A 136 -16.38 6.86 -1.99
CA ALA A 136 -16.29 6.38 -0.62
C ALA A 136 -16.00 7.53 0.37
N LYS A 137 -16.98 7.83 1.23
CA LYS A 137 -16.88 8.92 2.19
C LYS A 137 -15.84 8.57 3.26
N GLY A 138 -14.79 9.38 3.38
CA GLY A 138 -13.74 9.16 4.38
C GLY A 138 -12.45 8.60 3.79
N PHE A 139 -12.50 8.02 2.59
CA PHE A 139 -11.35 7.50 1.89
C PHE A 139 -10.24 8.54 1.71
N GLY A 140 -8.99 8.17 2.00
CA GLY A 140 -7.81 8.99 1.78
C GLY A 140 -7.75 10.30 2.60
N LYS A 141 -8.69 10.53 3.53
CA LYS A 141 -8.55 11.59 4.52
C LYS A 141 -7.43 11.22 5.47
N ALA A 142 -6.60 12.20 5.86
CA ALA A 142 -5.78 12.01 7.04
C ALA A 142 -6.73 11.60 8.18
N PRO A 143 -6.46 10.49 8.88
CA PRO A 143 -7.38 10.00 9.89
C PRO A 143 -7.69 11.13 10.87
N PRO A 144 -8.93 11.26 11.39
CA PRO A 144 -9.12 12.04 12.61
C PRO A 144 -8.05 11.55 13.58
N PRO A 145 -7.21 12.43 14.15
CA PRO A 145 -5.96 12.02 14.79
C PRO A 145 -6.27 10.81 15.65
N LYS A 146 -5.80 9.62 15.20
CA LYS A 146 -6.15 8.33 15.83
C LYS A 146 -6.06 8.60 17.30
N ARG A 147 -7.21 8.51 17.98
CA ARG A 147 -7.41 8.96 19.37
C ARG A 147 -6.11 8.66 20.08
N ARG A 148 -5.28 9.71 20.32
CA ARG A 148 -3.86 9.49 20.64
C ARG A 148 -3.84 8.36 21.64
N ALA A 149 -3.17 7.25 21.32
CA ALA A 149 -2.77 6.34 22.38
C ALA A 149 -2.22 7.25 23.48
N PRO A 150 -2.80 7.19 24.69
CA PRO A 150 -2.66 8.24 25.69
C PRO A 150 -1.20 8.64 25.76
N ALA A 151 -0.94 9.95 25.66
CA ALA A 151 0.37 10.55 25.45
C ALA A 151 1.51 9.69 25.98
N ARG A 152 2.46 9.35 25.09
CA ARG A 152 3.73 8.66 25.37
C ARG A 152 4.10 8.80 26.85
N ARG A 153 3.81 7.77 27.63
CA ARG A 153 4.53 7.54 28.87
C ARG A 153 5.90 7.03 28.46
N ASP A 154 6.92 7.42 29.21
CA ASP A 154 8.24 6.84 29.05
C ASP A 154 8.11 5.31 29.00
N PRO A 155 8.63 4.66 27.94
CA PRO A 155 8.39 3.24 27.72
C PRO A 155 8.92 2.46 28.91
N LYS A 156 8.08 1.61 29.49
CA LYS A 156 8.51 0.66 30.53
C LYS A 156 9.43 -0.37 29.87
N GLY A 157 10.35 -0.96 30.64
CA GLY A 157 11.44 -1.81 30.10
C GLY A 157 11.02 -2.86 29.05
N GLY A 158 9.87 -3.51 29.23
CA GLY A 158 9.33 -4.50 28.27
C GLY A 158 8.90 -3.93 26.91
N GLU A 159 8.42 -2.69 26.89
CA GLU A 159 7.97 -1.99 25.66
C GLU A 159 9.16 -1.55 24.80
N VAL A 160 10.30 -1.22 25.41
CA VAL A 160 11.55 -0.94 24.70
C VAL A 160 12.06 -2.19 23.97
N ARG A 161 11.95 -3.36 24.60
CA ARG A 161 12.30 -4.64 23.96
C ARG A 161 11.37 -4.95 22.79
N ALA A 162 10.05 -4.82 22.99
CA ALA A 162 9.06 -5.02 21.93
C ALA A 162 9.35 -4.16 20.67
N LEU A 163 9.69 -2.88 20.86
CA LEU A 163 10.08 -1.99 19.78
C LEU A 163 11.33 -2.44 19.02
N ARG A 164 12.36 -2.93 19.74
CA ARG A 164 13.59 -3.43 19.12
C ARG A 164 13.34 -4.67 18.26
N VAL A 165 12.55 -5.60 18.79
CA VAL A 165 12.17 -6.84 18.09
C VAL A 165 11.33 -6.52 16.86
N LEU A 166 10.28 -5.70 17.00
CA LEU A 166 9.40 -5.32 15.90
C LEU A 166 10.18 -4.72 14.72
N LYS A 167 11.09 -3.78 15.00
CA LYS A 167 11.90 -3.12 13.96
C LYS A 167 12.74 -4.11 13.14
N LEU A 168 13.24 -5.19 13.76
CA LEU A 168 13.97 -6.23 13.04
C LEU A 168 13.06 -7.11 12.20
N LEU A 169 11.87 -7.44 12.71
CA LEU A 169 10.87 -8.23 11.98
C LEU A 169 10.34 -7.45 10.76
N GLU A 170 10.02 -6.17 10.92
CA GLU A 170 9.61 -5.29 9.81
C GLU A 170 10.70 -5.14 8.74
N ARG A 171 11.97 -5.10 9.16
CA ARG A 171 13.11 -5.07 8.23
C ARG A 171 13.22 -6.37 7.43
N ALA A 172 12.91 -7.52 8.04
CA ALA A 172 12.91 -8.81 7.36
C ALA A 172 11.84 -8.90 6.27
N VAL A 173 10.72 -8.21 6.41
CA VAL A 173 9.68 -8.13 5.36
C VAL A 173 10.23 -7.48 4.08
N ASN A 174 11.18 -6.55 4.23
CA ASN A 174 11.66 -5.70 3.14
C ASN A 174 13.08 -6.05 2.62
N ASP A 175 13.77 -7.03 3.22
CA ASP A 175 15.12 -7.44 2.85
C ASP A 175 15.27 -8.96 2.90
N VAL A 176 15.47 -9.59 1.73
CA VAL A 176 15.57 -11.05 1.56
C VAL A 176 16.70 -11.66 2.39
N ARG A 177 17.82 -10.96 2.59
CA ARG A 177 18.93 -11.48 3.39
C ARG A 177 18.56 -11.50 4.87
N VAL A 178 17.94 -10.42 5.35
CA VAL A 178 17.41 -10.32 6.71
C VAL A 178 16.26 -11.32 6.93
N ALA A 179 15.44 -11.60 5.92
CA ALA A 179 14.37 -12.59 5.97
C ALA A 179 14.90 -14.01 6.24
N ILE A 180 16.01 -14.41 5.61
CA ILE A 180 16.64 -15.72 5.82
C ILE A 180 17.13 -15.85 7.27
N ASP A 181 17.79 -14.81 7.78
CA ASP A 181 18.32 -14.79 9.15
C ASP A 181 17.20 -14.78 10.20
N VAL A 182 16.15 -13.98 9.99
CA VAL A 182 14.97 -13.94 10.85
C VAL A 182 14.20 -15.25 10.83
N LYS A 183 14.00 -15.86 9.65
CA LYS A 183 13.36 -17.18 9.54
C LYS A 183 14.13 -18.23 10.32
N ALA A 184 15.45 -18.28 10.18
CA ALA A 184 16.28 -19.22 10.92
C ALA A 184 16.27 -18.95 12.43
N ALA A 185 16.22 -17.68 12.85
CA ALA A 185 16.06 -17.30 14.25
C ALA A 185 14.70 -17.75 14.81
N LEU A 186 13.60 -17.52 14.08
CA LEU A 186 12.25 -17.94 14.47
C LEU A 186 12.11 -19.46 14.58
N HIS A 187 12.81 -20.24 13.75
CA HIS A 187 12.84 -21.70 13.87
C HIS A 187 13.63 -22.20 15.10
N SER A 188 14.47 -21.35 15.70
CA SER A 188 15.32 -21.71 16.83
C SER A 188 14.72 -21.36 18.20
N VAL A 189 13.53 -20.75 18.23
CA VAL A 189 12.89 -20.28 19.46
C VAL A 189 11.58 -21.02 19.76
N SER A 190 11.12 -20.94 21.00
CA SER A 190 9.88 -21.53 21.48
C SER A 190 8.63 -21.07 20.70
N ALA A 191 7.52 -21.83 20.85
CA ALA A 191 6.24 -21.44 20.26
C ALA A 191 5.73 -20.11 20.82
N ASN A 192 5.88 -19.88 22.13
CA ASN A 192 5.51 -18.62 22.77
C ASN A 192 6.33 -17.44 22.23
N ALA A 193 7.63 -17.66 21.95
CA ALA A 193 8.48 -16.64 21.33
C ALA A 193 8.03 -16.30 19.90
N ARG A 194 7.65 -17.30 19.10
CA ARG A 194 7.09 -17.09 17.76
C ARG A 194 5.75 -16.37 17.80
N ASN A 195 4.84 -16.79 18.70
CA ASN A 195 3.53 -16.17 18.86
C ASN A 195 3.65 -14.72 19.33
N TYR A 196 4.62 -14.43 20.21
CA TYR A 196 4.96 -13.06 20.60
C TYR A 196 5.47 -12.24 19.40
N GLY A 197 6.35 -12.78 18.57
CA GLY A 197 6.79 -12.11 17.34
C GLY A 197 5.66 -11.84 16.34
N ALA A 198 4.72 -12.79 16.19
CA ALA A 198 3.53 -12.61 15.36
C ALA A 198 2.60 -11.51 15.91
N LEU A 199 2.34 -11.53 17.22
CA LEU A 199 1.55 -10.48 17.89
C LEU A 199 2.15 -9.09 17.68
N LEU A 200 3.49 -8.96 17.73
CA LEU A 200 4.14 -7.68 17.48
C LEU A 200 3.98 -7.20 16.03
N LEU A 201 3.96 -8.12 15.05
CA LEU A 201 3.71 -7.76 13.65
C LEU A 201 2.25 -7.33 13.41
N GLU A 202 1.30 -7.93 14.13
CA GLU A 202 -0.12 -7.63 14.00
C GLU A 202 -0.55 -6.37 14.79
N GLU A 203 -0.10 -6.22 16.03
CA GLU A 203 -0.54 -5.14 16.93
C GLU A 203 0.48 -4.02 17.13
N GLY A 204 1.68 -4.17 16.57
CA GLY A 204 2.81 -3.30 16.87
C GLY A 204 3.41 -3.53 18.26
N ALA A 205 4.26 -2.61 18.71
CA ALA A 205 4.95 -2.75 19.99
C ALA A 205 3.98 -2.58 21.17
N VAL A 206 3.88 -3.63 21.99
CA VAL A 206 3.01 -3.69 23.18
C VAL A 206 3.81 -4.05 24.43
N THR A 207 3.29 -3.72 25.62
CA THR A 207 3.91 -4.12 26.89
C THR A 207 3.76 -5.62 27.14
N ASP A 208 4.72 -6.24 27.83
CA ASP A 208 4.66 -7.67 28.21
C ASP A 208 3.35 -8.04 28.92
N VAL A 209 2.82 -7.17 29.80
CA VAL A 209 1.55 -7.43 30.50
C VAL A 209 0.37 -7.52 29.54
N LYS A 210 0.33 -6.67 28.52
CA LYS A 210 -0.70 -6.71 27.47
C LYS A 210 -0.52 -7.95 26.62
N ALA A 211 0.68 -8.18 26.10
CA ALA A 211 0.98 -9.33 25.26
C ALA A 211 0.70 -10.67 25.96
N ALA A 212 0.95 -10.77 27.27
CA ALA A 212 0.73 -12.00 28.03
C ALA A 212 -0.77 -12.28 28.11
N LYS A 213 -1.57 -11.23 28.31
CA LYS A 213 -3.02 -11.30 28.33
C LYS A 213 -3.60 -11.68 26.96
N GLU A 214 -3.13 -11.08 25.87
CA GLU A 214 -3.60 -11.37 24.50
C GLU A 214 -3.23 -12.80 24.07
N LEU A 215 -2.05 -13.27 24.46
CA LEU A 215 -1.57 -14.62 24.13
C LEU A 215 -2.08 -15.70 25.10
N GLY A 216 -2.80 -15.30 26.17
CA GLY A 216 -3.30 -16.22 27.19
C GLY A 216 -2.20 -16.98 27.94
N VAL A 217 -1.04 -16.36 28.15
CA VAL A 217 0.12 -16.94 28.84
C VAL A 217 0.46 -16.17 30.11
N GLU A 218 1.18 -16.81 31.03
CA GLU A 218 1.67 -16.14 32.23
C GLU A 218 2.74 -15.10 31.88
N LEU A 219 2.80 -14.01 32.65
CA LEU A 219 3.71 -12.89 32.36
C LEU A 219 5.18 -13.32 32.35
N ASP A 220 5.60 -14.14 33.31
CA ASP A 220 6.98 -14.62 33.42
C ASP A 220 7.37 -15.54 32.25
N GLU A 221 6.40 -16.32 31.75
CA GLU A 221 6.58 -17.17 30.57
C GLU A 221 6.75 -16.32 29.31
N LEU A 222 5.95 -15.26 29.17
CA LEU A 222 6.09 -14.33 28.06
C LEU A 222 7.43 -13.58 28.10
N VAL A 223 7.82 -13.06 29.27
CA VAL A 223 9.10 -12.34 29.40
C VAL A 223 10.27 -13.24 28.98
N THR A 224 10.24 -14.51 29.40
CA THR A 224 11.23 -15.51 29.00
C THR A 224 11.24 -15.74 27.48
N ALA A 225 10.05 -15.88 26.87
CA ALA A 225 9.89 -16.04 25.42
C ALA A 225 10.33 -14.79 24.63
N ALA A 226 10.07 -13.60 25.15
CA ALA A 226 10.47 -12.33 24.54
C ALA A 226 11.99 -12.14 24.58
N ASP A 227 12.64 -12.48 25.69
CA ASP A 227 14.11 -12.47 25.80
C ASP A 227 14.76 -13.53 24.91
N GLU A 228 14.14 -14.70 24.77
CA GLU A 228 14.58 -15.75 23.87
C GLU A 228 14.56 -15.27 22.41
N LEU A 229 13.43 -14.68 21.98
CA LEU A 229 13.26 -14.11 20.65
C LEU A 229 14.28 -12.99 20.37
N GLU A 230 14.42 -12.04 21.30
CA GLU A 230 15.39 -10.96 21.17
C GLU A 230 16.81 -11.53 21.02
N ARG A 231 17.21 -12.46 21.88
CA ARG A 231 18.55 -13.07 21.77
C ARG A 231 18.76 -13.86 20.48
N ALA A 232 17.72 -14.45 19.89
CA ALA A 232 17.83 -15.18 18.63
C ALA A 232 18.01 -14.22 17.44
N LEU A 233 17.24 -13.12 17.43
CA LEU A 233 17.29 -12.11 16.37
C LEU A 233 18.58 -11.27 16.41
N PHE A 234 19.09 -10.95 17.60
CA PHE A 234 20.26 -10.09 17.78
C PHE A 234 21.61 -10.84 17.91
N ARG A 235 21.62 -12.19 17.93
CA ARG A 235 22.87 -12.99 17.93
C ARG A 235 23.52 -13.15 16.54
N ARG A 236 22.83 -12.75 15.46
CA ARG A 236 23.28 -12.95 14.08
C ARG A 236 23.49 -11.66 13.28
N GLY A 237 23.32 -10.50 13.91
CA GLY A 237 23.58 -9.18 13.33
C GLY A 237 25.00 -8.69 13.59
#